data_AF-A0A4Y7QEC0-F1
#
_entry.id   AF-A0A4Y7QEC0-F1
#
_cell.length_a   1.000
_cell.length_b   1.000
_cell.length_c   1.000
_cell.angle_alpha   90.00
_cell.angle_beta   90.00
_cell.angle_gamma   90.00
#
_symmetry.space_group_name_H-M   'P 1'
#
loop_
_entity.id
_entity.type
_entity.pdbx_description
1 polymer ?
#
loop_
_entity_poly.entity_id
_entity_poly.type
_entity_poly.pdbx_seq_one_letter_code
_entity_poly.pdbx_strand_id
1 'polypeptide(L)'
;MFGDDDDEGGGSKTAKGRARQTISDKRILDGGPGKKKKSSMHIRTALLYKKNLSTLIEESGIAHLPPHTPTYLTAVTPPPKYPPRMLCTVCGYWGRYKCRKCSLAYCDQRCEAVHNETRCERRVI
;
A
#
# COMPACT_ATOMS: atom_id res chain seq x y z
N MET A 1 38.22 -15.05 -58.71
CA MET A 1 38.11 -15.95 -57.54
C MET A 1 38.50 -15.12 -56.33
N PHE A 2 37.54 -14.93 -55.39
CA PHE A 2 37.68 -14.43 -53.99
C PHE A 2 38.21 -12.98 -53.85
N GLY A 3 37.49 -11.98 -53.37
CA GLY A 3 36.57 -11.94 -52.22
C GLY A 3 37.30 -11.21 -51.09
N ASP A 4 36.94 -9.95 -50.82
CA ASP A 4 37.11 -9.34 -49.49
C ASP A 4 36.11 -8.17 -49.35
N ASP A 5 35.16 -8.41 -48.45
CA ASP A 5 34.16 -7.49 -47.90
C ASP A 5 34.90 -6.62 -46.86
N ASP A 6 34.84 -5.28 -46.98
CA ASP A 6 35.17 -4.39 -45.87
C ASP A 6 34.03 -3.38 -45.66
N ASP A 7 33.31 -3.66 -44.58
CA ASP A 7 32.23 -2.93 -43.92
C ASP A 7 32.83 -1.80 -43.06
N GLU A 8 32.33 -0.57 -43.16
CA GLU A 8 32.16 0.34 -42.00
C GLU A 8 31.55 1.69 -42.42
N GLY A 9 30.58 2.17 -41.63
CA GLY A 9 30.19 3.59 -41.63
C GLY A 9 28.69 3.88 -41.54
N GLY A 10 27.99 3.32 -40.54
CA GLY A 10 26.52 3.36 -40.49
C GLY A 10 25.86 3.65 -39.13
N GLY A 11 26.39 4.59 -38.35
CA GLY A 11 25.62 5.37 -37.34
C GLY A 11 24.75 4.59 -36.35
N SER A 12 25.33 4.24 -35.20
CA SER A 12 24.66 3.71 -34.02
C SER A 12 23.50 4.61 -33.54
N LYS A 13 22.27 4.18 -33.82
CA LYS A 13 21.06 4.83 -33.28
C LYS A 13 20.98 4.56 -31.78
N THR A 14 21.34 5.58 -31.03
CA THR A 14 21.20 5.76 -29.59
C THR A 14 20.02 5.00 -29.00
N ALA A 15 20.33 4.16 -28.00
CA ALA A 15 19.39 3.50 -27.12
C ALA A 15 18.47 4.55 -26.47
N LYS A 16 17.29 4.76 -27.07
CA LYS A 16 16.24 5.60 -26.49
C LYS A 16 15.90 5.03 -25.12
N GLY A 17 16.04 5.91 -24.12
CA GLY A 17 16.00 5.60 -22.71
C GLY A 17 14.90 4.60 -22.32
N ARG A 18 15.29 3.66 -21.46
CA ARG A 18 14.40 2.74 -20.76
C ARG A 18 13.46 3.56 -19.87
N ALA A 19 12.42 4.12 -20.49
CA ALA A 19 11.30 4.72 -19.80
C ALA A 19 10.79 3.69 -18.79
N ARG A 20 10.56 4.15 -17.56
CA ARG A 20 10.19 3.35 -16.38
C ARG A 20 9.05 2.38 -16.73
N GLN A 21 9.40 1.16 -17.10
CA GLN A 21 8.41 0.11 -17.38
C GLN A 21 7.74 -0.26 -16.07
N THR A 22 6.43 -0.02 -15.98
CA THR A 22 5.63 -0.41 -14.82
C THR A 22 5.39 -1.92 -14.85
N ILE A 23 5.58 -2.56 -13.70
CA ILE A 23 5.57 -4.03 -13.47
C ILE A 23 4.30 -4.74 -13.97
N SER A 24 3.20 -4.01 -14.23
CA SER A 24 1.93 -4.57 -14.68
C SER A 24 1.94 -5.18 -16.08
N ASP A 25 2.94 -4.88 -16.94
CA ASP A 25 2.97 -5.32 -18.35
C ASP A 25 3.62 -6.71 -18.55
N LYS A 26 4.01 -7.40 -17.47
CA LYS A 26 4.70 -8.71 -17.57
C LYS A 26 3.84 -9.94 -17.28
N ARG A 27 2.55 -9.78 -16.93
CA ARG A 27 1.64 -10.93 -16.85
C ARG A 27 1.04 -11.24 -18.22
N ILE A 28 1.89 -11.74 -19.13
CA ILE A 28 1.42 -12.49 -20.29
C ILE A 28 1.11 -13.90 -19.77
N LEU A 29 -0.18 -14.21 -19.65
CA LEU A 29 -0.65 -15.60 -19.58
C LEU A 29 -0.50 -16.18 -20.99
N ASP A 30 0.23 -17.28 -21.09
CA ASP A 30 0.40 -18.09 -22.30
C ASP A 30 -0.93 -18.31 -23.04
N GLY A 31 -1.02 -17.91 -24.31
CA GLY A 31 -2.19 -18.20 -25.14
C GLY A 31 -2.44 -17.27 -26.34
N GLY A 32 -1.60 -17.38 -27.37
CA GLY A 32 -1.95 -17.02 -28.76
C GLY A 32 -2.02 -15.53 -29.14
N PRO A 33 -2.12 -15.21 -30.45
CA PRO A 33 -2.07 -13.85 -30.99
C PRO A 33 -3.41 -13.12 -30.79
N GLY A 34 -3.84 -12.99 -29.54
CA GLY A 34 -4.93 -12.09 -29.16
C GLY A 34 -4.40 -10.66 -29.09
N LYS A 35 -5.00 -9.73 -29.85
CA LYS A 35 -4.66 -8.30 -29.80
C LYS A 35 -4.59 -7.85 -28.35
N LYS A 36 -3.38 -7.52 -27.86
CA LYS A 36 -3.17 -6.95 -26.52
C LYS A 36 -4.11 -5.74 -26.41
N LYS A 37 -5.16 -5.83 -25.59
CA LYS A 37 -6.07 -4.71 -25.35
C LYS A 37 -5.20 -3.58 -24.80
N LYS A 38 -4.99 -2.55 -25.63
CA LYS A 38 -4.16 -1.40 -25.26
C LYS A 38 -4.76 -0.83 -23.98
N SER A 39 -3.95 -0.76 -22.93
CA SER A 39 -4.32 -0.10 -21.67
C SER A 39 -4.94 1.26 -21.96
N SER A 40 -6.06 1.59 -21.32
CA SER A 40 -6.76 2.86 -21.56
C SER A 40 -5.82 4.03 -21.23
N MET A 41 -6.01 5.18 -21.89
CA MET A 41 -5.21 6.37 -21.59
C MET A 41 -5.27 6.74 -20.10
N HIS A 42 -6.42 6.58 -19.46
CA HIS A 42 -6.60 6.79 -18.02
C HIS A 42 -5.68 5.88 -17.17
N ILE A 43 -5.58 4.60 -17.52
CA ILE A 43 -4.69 3.66 -16.80
C ILE A 43 -3.23 4.05 -17.02
N ARG A 44 -2.85 4.44 -18.24
CA ARG A 44 -1.46 4.91 -18.52
C ARG A 44 -1.12 6.17 -17.73
N THR A 45 -2.05 7.13 -17.66
CA THR A 45 -1.85 8.36 -16.90
C THR A 45 -1.73 8.08 -15.41
N ALA A 46 -2.57 7.23 -14.83
CA ALA A 46 -2.49 6.85 -13.42
C ALA A 46 -1.18 6.12 -13.06
N LEU A 47 -0.61 5.35 -14.00
CA LEU A 47 0.65 4.62 -13.81
C LEU A 47 1.89 5.51 -14.00
N LEU A 48 1.86 6.42 -14.97
CA LEU A 48 3.00 7.28 -15.32
C LEU A 48 3.07 8.54 -14.44
N TYR A 49 1.91 9.12 -14.10
CA TYR A 49 1.81 10.32 -13.28
C TYR A 49 1.26 9.95 -11.91
N LYS A 50 2.18 9.70 -10.97
CA LYS A 50 1.83 9.45 -9.57
C LYS A 50 1.31 10.74 -8.93
N LYS A 51 0.02 10.77 -8.64
CA LYS A 51 -0.65 11.83 -7.86
C LYS A 51 -0.68 11.46 -6.38
N ASN A 52 -0.69 12.46 -5.50
CA ASN A 52 -0.91 12.25 -4.07
C ASN A 52 -2.41 12.01 -3.79
N LEU A 53 -2.74 11.43 -2.64
CA LEU A 53 -4.14 11.16 -2.29
C LEU A 53 -4.98 12.45 -2.23
N SER A 54 -4.40 13.57 -1.76
CA SER A 54 -5.10 14.84 -1.65
C SER A 54 -5.58 15.37 -3.01
N THR A 55 -4.74 15.36 -4.04
CA THR A 55 -5.16 15.80 -5.39
C THR A 55 -6.22 14.90 -6.00
N LEU A 56 -6.18 13.58 -5.74
CA LEU A 56 -7.21 12.65 -6.21
C LEU A 56 -8.58 12.90 -5.53
N ILE A 57 -8.58 13.32 -4.26
CA ILE A 57 -9.81 13.67 -3.54
C ILE A 57 -10.39 14.97 -4.10
N GLU A 58 -9.55 15.96 -4.41
CA GLU A 58 -9.98 17.23 -5.02
C GLU A 58 -10.55 17.02 -6.43
N GLU A 59 -9.87 16.26 -7.28
CA GLU A 59 -10.29 15.97 -8.67
C GLU A 59 -11.60 15.17 -8.77
N SER A 60 -11.87 14.31 -7.78
CA SER A 60 -13.06 13.45 -7.79
C SER A 60 -14.33 14.18 -7.36
N GLY A 61 -14.23 15.41 -6.85
CA GLY A 61 -15.40 16.20 -6.45
C GLY A 61 -16.23 15.55 -5.35
N ILE A 62 -15.62 14.65 -4.55
CA ILE A 62 -16.27 13.84 -3.52
C ILE A 62 -17.09 14.69 -2.52
N ALA A 63 -16.67 15.92 -2.26
CA ALA A 63 -17.39 16.86 -1.39
C ALA A 63 -18.75 17.31 -1.93
N HIS A 64 -18.95 17.29 -3.26
CA HIS A 64 -20.19 17.73 -3.91
C HIS A 64 -21.16 16.58 -4.20
N LEU A 65 -20.77 15.33 -3.91
CA LEU A 65 -21.65 14.19 -4.10
C LEU A 65 -22.79 14.20 -3.07
N PRO A 66 -23.97 13.69 -3.43
CA PRO A 66 -25.10 13.66 -2.52
C PRO A 66 -24.77 12.85 -1.26
N PRO A 67 -25.30 13.23 -0.08
CA PRO A 67 -24.96 12.62 1.20
C PRO A 67 -25.34 11.13 1.31
N HIS A 68 -26.11 10.61 0.35
CA HIS A 68 -26.52 9.21 0.31
C HIS A 68 -25.47 8.27 -0.32
N THR A 69 -24.50 8.79 -1.09
CA THR A 69 -23.41 7.96 -1.62
C THR A 69 -22.26 7.90 -0.62
N PRO A 70 -21.88 6.72 -0.11
CA PRO A 70 -20.74 6.59 0.78
C PRO A 70 -19.47 6.93 0.00
N THR A 71 -18.72 7.90 0.49
CA THR A 71 -17.47 8.37 -0.12
C THR A 71 -16.32 8.18 0.87
N TYR A 72 -15.08 8.40 0.42
CA TYR A 72 -13.89 8.31 1.29
C TYR A 72 -14.03 9.16 2.57
N LEU A 73 -14.72 10.29 2.51
CA LEU A 73 -14.92 11.20 3.64
C LEU A 73 -16.07 10.76 4.56
N THR A 74 -17.09 10.11 4.02
CA THR A 74 -18.31 9.74 4.76
C THR A 74 -18.37 8.28 5.19
N ALA A 75 -17.40 7.46 4.76
CA ALA A 75 -17.28 6.06 5.14
C ALA A 75 -16.80 5.90 6.61
N VAL A 76 -17.70 6.20 7.55
CA VAL A 76 -17.47 6.01 9.00
C VAL A 76 -18.30 4.84 9.50
N THR A 77 -17.69 3.96 10.27
CA THR A 77 -18.35 2.83 10.93
C THR A 77 -19.02 3.28 12.23
N PRO A 78 -20.23 2.79 12.57
CA PRO A 78 -20.85 3.06 13.86
C PRO A 78 -19.97 2.53 15.03
N PRO A 79 -20.15 3.07 16.25
CA PRO A 79 -19.39 2.63 17.42
C PRO A 79 -19.57 1.13 17.70
N PRO A 80 -18.56 0.47 18.29
CA PRO A 80 -18.62 -0.96 18.56
C PRO A 80 -19.75 -1.28 19.56
N LYS A 81 -20.54 -2.32 19.24
CA LYS A 81 -21.62 -2.81 20.12
C LYS A 81 -21.11 -3.54 21.37
N TYR A 82 -19.87 -4.02 21.34
CA TYR A 82 -19.29 -4.87 22.38
C TYR A 82 -18.19 -4.14 23.13
N PRO A 83 -18.01 -4.43 24.44
CA PRO A 83 -16.94 -3.84 25.22
C PRO A 83 -15.56 -4.26 24.69
N PRO A 84 -14.53 -3.41 24.84
CA PRO A 84 -13.17 -3.75 24.46
C PRO A 84 -12.66 -4.93 25.26
N ARG A 85 -12.02 -5.90 24.59
CA ARG A 85 -11.45 -7.08 25.23
C ARG A 85 -10.10 -6.75 25.86
N MET A 86 -9.89 -7.22 27.08
CA MET A 86 -8.60 -7.12 27.77
C MET A 86 -7.67 -8.24 27.28
N LEU A 87 -6.79 -7.93 26.33
CA LEU A 87 -5.78 -8.85 25.81
C LEU A 87 -4.38 -8.43 26.24
N CYS A 88 -3.52 -9.41 26.47
CA CYS A 88 -2.12 -9.20 26.79
C CYS A 88 -1.39 -8.57 25.60
N THR A 89 -0.75 -7.42 25.79
CA THR A 89 -0.03 -6.73 24.71
C THR A 89 1.27 -7.42 24.30
N VAL A 90 1.75 -8.39 25.09
CA VAL A 90 3.00 -9.12 24.85
C VAL A 90 2.74 -10.40 24.07
N CYS A 91 1.77 -11.22 24.50
CA CYS A 91 1.51 -12.54 23.90
C CYS A 91 0.12 -12.71 23.26
N GLY A 92 -0.79 -11.73 23.41
CA GLY A 92 -2.15 -11.81 22.85
C GLY A 92 -3.13 -12.71 23.63
N TYR A 93 -2.72 -13.33 24.74
CA TYR A 93 -3.63 -14.12 25.58
C TYR A 93 -4.58 -13.25 26.41
N TRP A 94 -5.53 -13.84 27.13
CA TRP A 94 -6.45 -13.11 28.02
C TRP A 94 -5.69 -12.36 29.11
N GLY A 95 -5.86 -11.04 29.13
CA GLY A 95 -5.22 -10.16 30.11
C GLY A 95 -5.91 -10.26 31.47
N ARG A 96 -5.18 -10.69 32.50
CA ARG A 96 -5.68 -10.79 33.88
C ARG A 96 -5.34 -9.56 34.71
N TYR A 97 -4.24 -8.88 34.38
CA TYR A 97 -3.72 -7.76 35.14
C TYR A 97 -3.57 -6.52 34.24
N LYS A 98 -3.55 -5.34 34.87
CA LYS A 98 -3.31 -4.06 34.19
C LYS A 98 -2.13 -3.35 34.85
N CYS A 99 -1.24 -2.82 34.02
CA CYS A 99 -0.12 -2.04 34.51
C CYS A 99 -0.61 -0.72 35.16
N ARG A 100 -0.13 -0.41 36.38
CA ARG A 100 -0.51 0.82 37.10
C ARG A 100 0.01 2.11 36.45
N LYS A 101 0.99 2.01 35.55
CA LYS A 101 1.57 3.16 34.84
C LYS A 101 0.76 3.45 33.58
N CYS A 102 0.74 2.54 32.61
CA CYS A 102 0.17 2.76 31.27
C CYS A 102 -1.20 2.11 31.04
N SER A 103 -1.78 1.41 32.04
CA SER A 103 -3.06 0.70 31.96
C SER A 103 -3.14 -0.47 30.95
N LEU A 104 -2.04 -0.81 30.28
CA LEU A 104 -1.98 -1.95 29.35
C LEU A 104 -2.15 -3.28 30.10
N ALA A 105 -2.86 -4.21 29.46
CA ALA A 105 -3.12 -5.53 30.01
C ALA A 105 -1.97 -6.50 29.75
N TYR A 106 -1.73 -7.39 30.73
CA TYR A 106 -0.81 -8.52 30.62
C TYR A 106 -1.41 -9.78 31.27
N CYS A 107 -0.94 -10.96 30.86
CA CYS A 107 -1.44 -12.24 31.38
C CYS A 107 -0.74 -12.65 32.69
N ASP A 108 0.59 -12.56 32.74
CA ASP A 108 1.44 -13.08 33.83
C ASP A 108 2.66 -12.19 34.08
N GLN A 109 3.37 -12.44 35.20
CA GLN A 109 4.58 -11.71 35.59
C GLN A 109 5.69 -11.74 34.53
N ARG A 110 5.79 -12.82 33.73
CA ARG A 110 6.75 -12.88 32.62
C ARG A 110 6.44 -11.83 31.56
N CYS A 111 5.16 -11.65 31.24
CA CYS A 111 4.72 -10.60 30.33
C CYS A 111 4.81 -9.22 30.98
N GLU A 112 4.70 -9.11 32.31
CA GLU A 112 4.93 -7.87 33.05
C GLU A 112 6.37 -7.37 32.91
N ALA A 113 7.36 -8.25 33.06
CA ALA A 113 8.77 -7.89 32.91
C ALA A 113 9.06 -7.36 31.49
N VAL A 114 8.66 -8.12 30.46
CA VAL A 114 8.81 -7.72 29.05
C VAL A 114 8.04 -6.43 28.77
N HIS A 115 6.85 -6.26 29.36
CA HIS A 115 6.06 -5.05 29.25
C HIS A 115 6.80 -3.84 29.82
N ASN A 116 7.38 -3.97 31.02
CA ASN A 116 8.13 -2.90 31.69
C ASN A 116 9.38 -2.48 30.90
N GLU A 117 10.04 -3.42 30.23
CA GLU A 117 11.26 -3.15 29.44
C GLU A 117 10.97 -2.51 28.08
N THR A 118 9.92 -2.97 27.37
CA THR A 118 9.76 -2.67 25.93
C THR A 118 8.54 -1.83 25.58
N ARG A 119 7.54 -1.73 26.48
CA ARG A 119 6.21 -1.19 26.13
C ARG A 119 5.58 -0.28 27.19
N CYS A 120 6.21 -0.11 28.34
CA CYS A 120 5.65 0.71 29.43
C CYS A 120 5.89 2.19 29.16
N GLU A 121 5.13 2.76 28.23
CA GLU A 121 5.17 4.18 27.91
C GLU A 121 4.09 4.95 28.70
N ARG A 122 4.53 6.06 29.31
CA ARG A 122 3.83 7.14 30.05
C ARG A 122 2.53 6.83 30.81
N ARG A 123 2.50 7.34 32.05
CA ARG A 123 1.39 7.37 33.00
C ARG A 123 0.08 7.83 32.35
N VAL A 124 -0.97 7.01 32.45
CA VAL A 124 -2.34 7.45 32.21
C VAL A 124 -2.72 8.37 33.39
N ILE A 125 -2.75 9.68 33.14
CA ILE A 125 -3.36 10.69 34.02
C ILE A 125 -4.82 10.81 33.60
#